data_AF-A0A7C4RGI1-F1
#
_entry.id   AF-A0A7C4RGI1-F1
#
_cell.length_a   1.000
_cell.length_b   1.000
_cell.length_c   1.000
_cell.angle_alpha   90.00
_cell.angle_beta   90.00
_cell.angle_gamma   90.00
#
_symmetry.space_group_name_H-M   'P 1'
#
loop_
_entity.id
_entity.type
_entity.pdbx_description
1 polymer ?
#
loop_
_entity_poly.entity_id
_entity_poly.type
_entity_poly.pdbx_seq_one_letter_code
_entity_poly.pdbx_strand_id
1 'polypeptide(L)'
;MADDGLRIYNSLTREVGEFTPISGRKVFMYVCGPTVYDYMHLGHMKTYFFYDVLARYLVYKGYSVFFLMNITDVDDKIINRSVDRRILAFLRDSDKKISEIMAQLDIGLKYVRERVIELVKSGYAEVVGMPSLRERLIELDRKLSQVENEDEEKVLENEYASLEEKLTLESVIHLSENGRKLVEEILSKNSSLDPVSLAREFEEYFREDLRILGIDSVTLFARASDFIPEIIQVARKLEEKGYAYDTENALYFNSSKFEDYGKLSRVNPAREYRVHRIEPDPNKKNDADWALWRKIREGYPKDPCWDSPWGLGRPGWHI
;
A
#
# COMPACT_ATOMS: atom_id res chain seq x y z
N MET A 1 -38.32 16.96 24.41
CA MET A 1 -37.31 16.01 24.91
C MET A 1 -36.03 16.80 25.07
N ALA A 2 -35.37 16.72 26.22
CA ALA A 2 -34.08 17.39 26.42
C ALA A 2 -33.10 16.86 25.37
N ASP A 3 -32.45 17.74 24.62
CA ASP A 3 -31.40 17.38 23.68
C ASP A 3 -30.15 17.05 24.50
N ASP A 4 -30.04 15.80 24.96
CA ASP A 4 -28.78 15.28 25.44
C ASP A 4 -27.80 15.37 24.26
N GLY A 5 -26.82 16.28 24.37
CA GLY A 5 -25.90 16.62 23.29
C GLY A 5 -25.24 15.39 22.66
N LEU A 6 -24.82 15.51 21.40
CA LEU A 6 -24.13 14.43 20.69
C LEU A 6 -22.86 14.04 21.44
N ARG A 7 -22.67 12.74 21.68
CA ARG A 7 -21.47 12.21 22.33
C ARG A 7 -20.74 11.23 21.41
N ILE A 8 -19.42 11.32 21.35
CA ILE A 8 -18.57 10.51 20.48
C ILE A 8 -17.43 9.89 21.29
N TYR A 9 -17.12 8.63 21.01
CA TYR A 9 -15.93 7.97 21.54
C TYR A 9 -14.68 8.53 20.87
N ASN A 10 -13.76 9.07 21.65
CA ASN A 10 -12.50 9.61 21.15
C ASN A 10 -11.36 8.62 21.40
N SER A 11 -10.76 8.07 20.34
CA SER A 11 -9.67 7.09 20.44
C SER A 11 -8.43 7.62 21.18
N LEU A 12 -8.18 8.94 21.15
CA LEU A 12 -7.06 9.56 21.85
C LEU A 12 -7.25 9.49 23.38
N THR A 13 -8.42 9.93 23.87
CA THR A 13 -8.73 9.94 25.31
C THR A 13 -9.21 8.58 25.81
N ARG A 14 -9.77 7.76 24.92
CA ARG A 14 -10.49 6.49 25.18
C ARG A 14 -11.79 6.68 25.97
N GLU A 15 -12.42 7.83 25.79
CA GLU A 15 -13.62 8.20 26.53
C GLU A 15 -14.73 8.66 25.59
N VAL A 16 -15.98 8.50 26.05
CA VAL A 16 -17.15 9.04 25.38
C VAL A 16 -17.39 10.46 25.90
N GLY A 17 -17.01 11.45 25.11
CA GLY A 17 -17.14 12.87 25.43
C GLY A 17 -18.25 13.56 24.65
N GLU A 18 -18.60 14.77 25.06
CA GLU A 18 -19.46 15.66 24.27
C GLU A 18 -18.76 16.04 22.96
N PHE A 19 -19.52 16.03 21.86
CA PHE A 19 -19.04 16.44 20.56
C PHE A 19 -19.31 17.93 20.35
N THR A 20 -18.23 18.72 20.35
CA THR A 20 -18.27 20.17 20.12
C THR A 20 -17.43 20.50 18.87
N PRO A 21 -18.04 20.93 17.75
CA PRO A 21 -17.27 21.30 16.57
C PRO A 21 -16.48 22.59 16.78
N ILE A 22 -15.34 22.69 16.07
CA ILE A 22 -14.44 23.84 16.15
C ILE A 22 -15.09 25.14 15.64
N SER A 23 -16.04 25.05 14.70
CA SER A 23 -16.66 26.20 14.03
C SER A 23 -18.19 26.18 14.17
N GLY A 24 -18.69 26.29 15.40
CA GLY A 24 -20.12 26.34 15.69
C GLY A 24 -20.82 25.06 15.20
N ARG A 25 -21.76 25.18 14.27
CA ARG A 25 -22.45 24.02 13.67
C ARG A 25 -21.78 23.45 12.41
N LYS A 26 -20.57 23.89 12.05
CA LYS A 26 -19.82 23.34 10.93
C LYS A 26 -18.91 22.21 11.39
N VAL A 27 -19.02 21.05 10.76
CA VAL A 27 -18.20 19.86 11.01
C VAL A 27 -17.35 19.57 9.78
N PHE A 28 -16.04 19.53 9.97
CA PHE A 28 -15.09 19.08 8.95
C PHE A 28 -14.68 17.66 9.29
N MET A 29 -15.08 16.71 8.45
CA MET A 29 -14.82 15.29 8.66
C MET A 29 -13.89 14.77 7.57
N TYR A 30 -12.81 14.12 7.99
CA TYR A 30 -11.89 13.42 7.10
C TYR A 30 -11.96 11.92 7.41
N VAL A 31 -12.12 11.10 6.37
CA VAL A 31 -12.02 9.64 6.47
C VAL A 31 -11.05 9.16 5.40
N CYS A 32 -10.07 8.34 5.80
CA CYS A 32 -9.16 7.72 4.85
C CYS A 32 -9.94 6.90 3.82
N GLY A 33 -9.74 7.16 2.54
CA GLY A 33 -10.29 6.35 1.46
C GLY A 33 -9.32 5.26 1.00
N PRO A 34 -9.63 4.60 -0.13
CA PRO A 34 -8.95 3.41 -0.56
C PRO A 34 -7.62 3.70 -1.27
N THR A 35 -6.75 2.71 -1.26
CA THR A 35 -5.70 2.57 -2.29
C THR A 35 -6.31 1.87 -3.50
N VAL A 36 -6.38 2.56 -4.63
CA VAL A 36 -7.11 2.12 -5.83
C VAL A 36 -6.26 1.20 -6.71
N TYR A 37 -5.93 0.02 -6.18
CA TYR A 37 -5.19 -1.02 -6.92
C TYR A 37 -6.02 -2.29 -7.18
N ASP A 38 -7.18 -2.42 -6.52
CA ASP A 38 -8.08 -3.57 -6.63
C ASP A 38 -9.52 -3.18 -6.23
N TYR A 39 -10.45 -4.11 -6.41
CA TYR A 39 -11.85 -3.96 -6.03
C TYR A 39 -12.06 -3.78 -4.52
N MET A 40 -13.11 -3.06 -4.16
CA MET A 40 -13.49 -2.86 -2.77
C MET A 40 -14.09 -4.14 -2.16
N HIS A 41 -13.49 -4.68 -1.10
CA HIS A 41 -14.07 -5.78 -0.32
C HIS A 41 -15.03 -5.31 0.81
N LEU A 42 -15.77 -6.24 1.42
CA LEU A 42 -16.76 -5.98 2.49
C LEU A 42 -16.24 -5.16 3.69
N GLY A 43 -14.97 -5.31 4.07
CA GLY A 43 -14.37 -4.52 5.15
C GLY A 43 -14.37 -3.00 4.89
N HIS A 44 -14.13 -2.61 3.63
CA HIS A 44 -14.23 -1.22 3.21
C HIS A 44 -15.69 -0.75 3.21
N MET A 45 -16.60 -1.56 2.68
CA MET A 45 -18.04 -1.25 2.64
C MET A 45 -18.58 -0.94 4.04
N LYS A 46 -18.27 -1.79 5.02
CA LYS A 46 -18.63 -1.56 6.44
C LYS A 46 -18.15 -0.19 6.93
N THR A 47 -16.91 0.16 6.60
CA THR A 47 -16.28 1.41 7.04
C THR A 47 -16.97 2.62 6.42
N TYR A 48 -17.10 2.65 5.10
CA TYR A 48 -17.69 3.80 4.40
C TYR A 48 -19.18 3.95 4.68
N PHE A 49 -19.92 2.84 4.81
CA PHE A 49 -21.31 2.86 5.25
C PHE A 49 -21.47 3.48 6.64
N PHE A 50 -20.60 3.12 7.59
CA PHE A 50 -20.63 3.70 8.94
C PHE A 50 -20.45 5.23 8.90
N TYR A 51 -19.46 5.73 8.14
CA TYR A 51 -19.20 7.16 8.07
C TYR A 51 -20.26 7.94 7.27
N ASP A 52 -20.91 7.29 6.29
CA ASP A 52 -22.09 7.84 5.62
C ASP A 52 -23.24 8.04 6.61
N VAL A 53 -23.58 7.01 7.40
CA VAL A 53 -24.60 7.10 8.45
C VAL A 53 -24.25 8.18 9.48
N LEU A 54 -22.98 8.29 9.88
CA LEU A 54 -22.53 9.33 10.79
C LEU A 54 -22.72 10.73 10.20
N ALA A 55 -22.34 10.95 8.94
CA ALA A 55 -22.53 12.24 8.25
C ALA A 55 -24.02 12.61 8.17
N ARG A 56 -24.88 11.66 7.76
CA ARG A 56 -26.33 11.86 7.71
C ARG A 56 -26.91 12.18 9.08
N TYR A 57 -26.44 11.50 10.13
CA TYR A 57 -26.89 11.73 11.50
C TYR A 57 -26.48 13.12 12.02
N LEU A 58 -25.28 13.59 11.69
CA LEU A 58 -24.82 14.95 11.99
C LEU A 58 -25.70 15.99 11.27
N VAL A 59 -26.00 15.77 9.99
CA VAL A 59 -26.92 16.64 9.23
C VAL A 59 -28.32 16.65 9.87
N TYR A 60 -28.85 15.48 10.25
CA TYR A 60 -30.12 15.35 10.96
C TYR A 60 -30.14 16.13 12.28
N LYS A 61 -29.02 16.15 13.01
CA LYS A 61 -28.83 16.96 14.24
C LYS A 61 -28.65 18.47 13.97
N GLY A 62 -28.71 18.91 12.71
CA GLY A 62 -28.63 20.32 12.32
C GLY A 62 -27.21 20.84 12.10
N TYR A 63 -26.22 19.95 11.99
CA TYR A 63 -24.86 20.33 11.59
C TYR A 63 -24.75 20.51 10.07
N SER A 64 -23.86 21.40 9.64
CA SER A 64 -23.36 21.47 8.27
C SER A 64 -22.08 20.65 8.19
N VAL A 65 -22.09 19.56 7.43
CA VAL A 65 -20.97 18.62 7.33
C VAL A 65 -20.24 18.83 6.01
N PHE A 66 -18.94 19.05 6.08
CA PHE A 66 -18.02 18.92 4.94
C PHE A 66 -17.24 17.63 5.12
N PHE A 67 -17.55 16.62 4.31
CA PHE A 67 -16.95 15.30 4.39
C PHE A 67 -15.94 15.13 3.25
N LEU A 68 -14.64 15.08 3.60
CA LEU A 68 -13.55 14.79 2.67
C LEU A 68 -13.10 13.33 2.80
N MET A 69 -12.91 12.68 1.66
CA MET A 69 -12.28 11.36 1.57
C MET A 69 -11.12 11.43 0.58
N ASN A 70 -9.92 10.97 0.97
CA ASN A 70 -8.82 10.90 0.01
C ASN A 70 -8.97 9.69 -0.92
N ILE A 71 -8.34 9.74 -2.09
CA ILE A 71 -8.07 8.56 -2.92
C ILE A 71 -6.56 8.39 -2.97
N THR A 72 -6.04 7.28 -2.47
CA THR A 72 -4.61 6.96 -2.60
C THR A 72 -4.38 6.35 -3.98
N ASP A 73 -4.08 7.20 -4.96
CA ASP A 73 -3.82 6.84 -6.36
C ASP A 73 -2.32 6.80 -6.71
N VAL A 74 -1.46 6.87 -5.69
CA VAL A 74 -0.01 6.73 -5.76
C VAL A 74 0.44 5.84 -4.61
N ASP A 75 0.80 4.59 -4.91
CA ASP A 75 1.28 3.63 -3.93
C ASP A 75 2.05 2.48 -4.61
N ASP A 76 2.97 1.85 -3.88
CA ASP A 76 3.74 0.71 -4.36
C ASP A 76 2.80 -0.44 -4.79
N LYS A 77 1.65 -0.63 -4.14
CA LYS A 77 0.66 -1.64 -4.53
C LYS A 77 0.08 -1.41 -5.93
N ILE A 78 -0.16 -0.15 -6.29
CA ILE A 78 -0.69 0.23 -7.61
C ILE A 78 0.38 -0.04 -8.67
N ILE A 79 1.62 0.36 -8.39
CA ILE A 79 2.77 0.15 -9.28
C ILE A 79 2.96 -1.36 -9.50
N ASN A 80 3.00 -2.15 -8.43
CA ASN A 80 3.17 -3.59 -8.49
C ASN A 80 2.05 -4.23 -9.33
N ARG A 81 0.79 -3.90 -9.05
CA ARG A 81 -0.35 -4.47 -9.79
C ARG A 81 -0.35 -4.08 -11.27
N SER A 82 0.11 -2.87 -11.60
CA SER A 82 0.29 -2.41 -12.98
C SER A 82 1.35 -3.24 -13.70
N VAL A 83 2.48 -3.53 -13.06
CA VAL A 83 3.52 -4.42 -13.61
C VAL A 83 2.96 -5.83 -13.82
N ASP A 84 2.25 -6.39 -12.84
CA ASP A 84 1.65 -7.73 -12.93
C ASP A 84 0.71 -7.84 -14.13
N ARG A 85 -0.20 -6.85 -14.31
CA ARG A 85 -1.12 -6.82 -15.46
C ARG A 85 -0.38 -6.73 -16.80
N ARG A 86 0.72 -5.98 -16.87
CA ARG A 86 1.54 -5.87 -18.09
C ARG A 86 2.25 -7.17 -18.43
N ILE A 87 2.79 -7.86 -17.42
CA ILE A 87 3.38 -9.19 -17.58
C ILE A 87 2.32 -10.14 -18.10
N LEU A 88 1.16 -10.23 -17.44
CA LEU A 88 0.07 -11.12 -17.86
C LEU A 88 -0.42 -10.83 -19.29
N ALA A 89 -0.56 -9.55 -19.67
CA ALA A 89 -0.93 -9.17 -21.03
C ALA A 89 0.13 -9.62 -22.04
N PHE A 90 1.42 -9.38 -21.75
CA PHE A 90 2.51 -9.84 -22.60
C PHE A 90 2.54 -11.36 -22.76
N LEU A 91 2.31 -12.11 -21.67
CA LEU A 91 2.24 -13.56 -21.72
C LEU A 91 1.07 -14.05 -22.60
N ARG A 92 -0.09 -13.40 -22.49
CA ARG A 92 -1.29 -13.72 -23.27
C ARG A 92 -1.11 -13.45 -24.76
N ASP A 93 -0.39 -12.39 -25.11
CA ASP A 93 -0.16 -11.97 -26.49
C ASP A 93 1.06 -12.67 -27.14
N SER A 94 1.83 -13.43 -26.36
CA SER A 94 2.96 -14.19 -26.90
C SER A 94 2.49 -15.55 -27.44
N ASP A 95 2.80 -15.86 -28.71
CA ASP A 95 2.67 -17.21 -29.29
C ASP A 95 3.62 -18.25 -28.63
N LYS A 96 4.26 -17.90 -27.51
CA LYS A 96 5.24 -18.71 -26.81
C LYS A 96 4.53 -19.72 -25.92
N LYS A 97 5.06 -20.94 -25.89
CA LYS A 97 4.55 -21.97 -24.96
C LYS A 97 4.85 -21.56 -23.52
N ILE A 98 3.94 -21.89 -22.60
CA ILE A 98 4.13 -21.69 -21.15
C ILE A 98 5.50 -22.22 -20.68
N SER A 99 5.98 -23.35 -21.23
CA SER A 99 7.30 -23.91 -20.92
C SER A 99 8.48 -23.00 -21.31
N GLU A 100 8.37 -22.24 -22.40
CA GLU A 100 9.42 -21.32 -22.87
C GLU A 100 9.43 -20.02 -22.06
N ILE A 101 8.24 -19.55 -21.68
CA ILE A 101 8.03 -18.45 -20.75
C ILE A 101 8.60 -18.81 -19.37
N MET A 102 8.26 -20.00 -18.85
CA MET A 102 8.73 -20.49 -17.56
C MET A 102 10.24 -20.69 -17.56
N ALA A 103 10.86 -21.16 -18.64
CA ALA A 103 12.32 -21.23 -18.75
C ALA A 103 12.99 -19.84 -18.73
N GLN A 104 12.33 -18.80 -19.23
CA GLN A 104 12.80 -17.40 -19.18
C GLN A 104 12.61 -16.79 -17.78
N LEU A 105 11.51 -17.11 -17.09
CA LEU A 105 11.22 -16.69 -15.72
C LEU A 105 12.04 -17.47 -14.67
N ASP A 106 12.36 -18.75 -14.89
CA ASP A 106 13.16 -19.60 -14.01
C ASP A 106 14.58 -19.06 -13.82
N ILE A 107 15.13 -18.40 -14.84
CA ILE A 107 16.44 -17.74 -14.76
C ILE A 107 16.37 -16.50 -13.84
N GLY A 108 15.20 -15.88 -13.72
CA GLY A 108 14.91 -14.81 -12.76
C GLY A 108 14.65 -15.32 -11.34
N LEU A 109 13.82 -16.35 -11.22
CA LEU A 109 13.53 -17.03 -9.95
C LEU A 109 14.76 -17.69 -9.33
N LYS A 110 15.72 -18.16 -10.13
CA LYS A 110 17.00 -18.72 -9.64
C LYS A 110 17.83 -17.69 -8.85
N TYR A 111 17.75 -16.41 -9.19
CA TYR A 111 18.46 -15.35 -8.48
C TYR A 111 17.75 -14.96 -7.17
N VAL A 112 16.41 -14.90 -7.17
CA VAL A 112 15.60 -14.77 -5.94
C VAL A 112 15.87 -15.94 -5.00
N ARG A 113 16.00 -17.15 -5.55
CA ARG A 113 16.35 -18.39 -4.83
C ARG A 113 17.74 -18.33 -4.20
N GLU A 114 18.74 -17.75 -4.87
CA GLU A 114 20.10 -17.58 -4.32
C GLU A 114 20.15 -16.51 -3.22
N ARG A 115 19.40 -15.41 -3.36
CA ARG A 115 19.32 -14.33 -2.36
C ARG A 115 18.58 -14.76 -1.09
N VAL A 116 17.51 -15.54 -1.22
CA VAL A 116 16.81 -16.19 -0.10
C VAL A 116 17.73 -17.18 0.62
N ILE A 117 18.58 -17.92 -0.10
CA ILE A 117 19.58 -18.83 0.49
C ILE A 117 20.67 -18.06 1.26
N GLU A 118 21.12 -16.89 0.78
CA GLU A 118 22.05 -16.00 1.50
C GLU A 118 21.44 -15.42 2.78
N LEU A 119 20.21 -14.93 2.74
CA LEU A 119 19.49 -14.36 3.88
C LEU A 119 19.19 -15.41 4.97
N VAL A 120 18.97 -16.65 4.57
CA VAL A 120 18.85 -17.81 5.50
C VAL A 120 20.21 -18.14 6.13
N LYS A 121 21.31 -18.04 5.36
CA LYS A 121 22.67 -18.28 5.88
C LYS A 121 23.17 -17.16 6.79
N SER A 122 22.65 -15.94 6.70
CA SER A 122 23.01 -14.82 7.57
C SER A 122 22.27 -14.79 8.92
N GLY A 123 21.48 -15.83 9.24
CA GLY A 123 20.86 -16.00 10.56
C GLY A 123 19.48 -15.34 10.73
N TYR A 124 18.82 -14.89 9.67
CA TYR A 124 17.50 -14.23 9.77
C TYR A 124 16.35 -15.20 10.13
N ALA A 125 16.59 -16.52 10.09
CA ALA A 125 15.59 -17.57 10.28
C ALA A 125 15.45 -18.09 11.73
N GLU A 126 16.13 -17.51 12.72
CA GLU A 126 16.05 -17.97 14.13
C GLU A 126 14.87 -17.40 14.93
N VAL A 127 13.73 -17.15 14.28
CA VAL A 127 12.48 -16.81 15.01
C VAL A 127 11.45 -17.93 14.81
N VAL A 128 11.55 -18.92 15.70
CA VAL A 128 10.50 -19.85 16.18
C VAL A 128 9.75 -20.66 15.10
N GLY A 129 10.26 -21.86 14.82
CA GLY A 129 9.45 -23.08 14.70
C GLY A 129 8.50 -23.24 13.49
N MET A 130 8.58 -22.40 12.46
CA MET A 130 7.86 -22.62 11.19
C MET A 130 8.83 -22.99 10.07
N PRO A 131 8.50 -23.94 9.17
CA PRO A 131 9.29 -24.22 7.98
C PRO A 131 9.43 -22.95 7.14
N SER A 132 10.62 -22.72 6.59
CA SER A 132 10.87 -21.59 5.71
C SER A 132 9.90 -21.59 4.52
N LEU A 133 9.58 -20.41 3.97
CA LEU A 133 8.72 -20.27 2.78
C LEU A 133 9.18 -21.18 1.62
N ARG A 134 10.50 -21.35 1.50
CA ARG A 134 11.16 -22.26 0.56
C ARG A 134 10.80 -23.73 0.81
N GLU A 135 10.83 -24.19 2.05
CA GLU A 135 10.48 -25.57 2.40
C GLU A 135 9.00 -25.85 2.16
N ARG A 136 8.12 -24.87 2.45
CA ARG A 136 6.69 -24.97 2.17
C ARG A 136 6.38 -25.04 0.68
N LEU A 137 7.00 -24.19 -0.15
CA LEU A 137 6.78 -24.21 -1.61
C LEU A 137 7.28 -25.51 -2.24
N ILE A 138 8.46 -26.01 -1.83
CA ILE A 138 8.99 -27.30 -2.31
C ILE A 138 8.08 -28.45 -1.89
N GLU A 139 7.53 -28.40 -0.68
CA GLU A 139 6.62 -29.43 -0.20
C GLU A 139 5.25 -29.37 -0.89
N LEU A 140 4.73 -28.18 -1.19
CA LEU A 140 3.50 -27.99 -1.95
C LEU A 140 3.63 -28.47 -3.40
N ASP A 141 4.73 -28.15 -4.07
CA ASP A 141 5.01 -28.59 -5.45
C ASP A 141 5.15 -30.12 -5.53
N ARG A 142 5.77 -30.72 -4.50
CA ARG A 142 5.83 -32.18 -4.35
C ARG A 142 4.45 -32.80 -4.07
N LYS A 143 3.56 -32.10 -3.36
CA LYS A 143 2.21 -32.59 -3.08
C LYS A 143 1.32 -32.46 -4.31
N LEU A 144 1.31 -31.31 -4.99
CA LEU A 144 0.56 -31.08 -6.23
C LEU A 144 0.91 -32.10 -7.32
N SER A 145 2.20 -32.43 -7.47
CA SER A 145 2.66 -33.44 -8.44
C SER A 145 2.28 -34.89 -8.09
N GLN A 146 1.71 -35.13 -6.91
CA GLN A 146 1.35 -36.46 -6.39
C GLN A 146 -0.14 -36.58 -6.04
N VAL A 147 -0.93 -35.53 -6.24
CA VAL A 147 -2.37 -35.53 -5.95
C VAL A 147 -3.14 -36.04 -7.16
N GLU A 148 -3.98 -37.04 -6.92
CA GLU A 148 -4.90 -37.61 -7.93
C GLU A 148 -6.36 -37.20 -7.65
N ASN A 149 -6.61 -36.45 -6.57
CA ASN A 149 -7.93 -36.02 -6.11
C ASN A 149 -8.16 -34.53 -6.38
N GLU A 150 -9.14 -34.22 -7.24
CA GLU A 150 -9.47 -32.86 -7.68
C GLU A 150 -9.81 -31.88 -6.55
N ASP A 151 -10.42 -32.35 -5.44
CA ASP A 151 -10.76 -31.46 -4.32
C ASP A 151 -9.52 -31.08 -3.49
N GLU A 152 -8.56 -32.00 -3.38
CA GLU A 152 -7.30 -31.80 -2.66
C GLU A 152 -6.32 -30.96 -3.50
N GLU A 153 -6.35 -31.15 -4.83
CA GLU A 153 -5.63 -30.33 -5.81
C GLU A 153 -6.07 -28.87 -5.71
N LYS A 154 -7.39 -28.62 -5.70
CA LYS A 154 -7.95 -27.28 -5.54
C LYS A 154 -7.56 -26.59 -4.25
N VAL A 155 -7.46 -27.31 -3.15
CA VAL A 155 -7.04 -26.74 -1.85
C VAL A 155 -5.56 -26.34 -1.91
N LEU A 156 -4.71 -27.19 -2.49
CA LEU A 156 -3.30 -26.92 -2.67
C LEU A 156 -3.03 -25.80 -3.69
N GLU A 157 -3.81 -25.73 -4.77
CA GLU A 157 -3.76 -24.63 -5.75
C GLU A 157 -4.15 -23.29 -5.12
N ASN A 158 -5.17 -23.27 -4.24
CA ASN A 158 -5.54 -22.05 -3.51
C ASN A 158 -4.47 -21.63 -2.48
N GLU A 159 -3.82 -22.59 -1.83
CA GLU A 159 -2.68 -22.32 -0.95
C GLU A 159 -1.45 -21.83 -1.75
N TYR A 160 -1.20 -22.41 -2.93
CA TYR A 160 -0.16 -21.99 -3.86
C TYR A 160 -0.40 -20.57 -4.37
N ALA A 161 -1.61 -20.25 -4.81
CA ALA A 161 -2.02 -18.91 -5.24
C ALA A 161 -1.89 -17.86 -4.11
N SER A 162 -2.21 -18.22 -2.86
CA SER A 162 -2.01 -17.36 -1.68
C SER A 162 -0.52 -17.10 -1.36
N LEU A 163 0.36 -18.03 -1.72
CA LEU A 163 1.81 -17.88 -1.59
C LEU A 163 2.42 -17.11 -2.77
N GLU A 164 1.90 -17.28 -3.99
CA GLU A 164 2.22 -16.44 -5.16
C GLU A 164 1.82 -14.98 -4.95
N GLU A 165 0.68 -14.71 -4.30
CA GLU A 165 0.28 -13.35 -3.92
C GLU A 165 1.28 -12.66 -2.97
N LYS A 166 2.11 -13.45 -2.27
CA LYS A 166 3.20 -12.95 -1.40
C LYS A 166 4.53 -12.76 -2.14
N LEU A 167 4.68 -13.26 -3.37
CA LEU A 167 5.79 -12.94 -4.26
C LEU A 167 5.53 -11.57 -4.89
N THR A 168 5.99 -10.51 -4.22
CA THR A 168 5.87 -9.14 -4.71
C THR A 168 7.00 -8.77 -5.69
N LEU A 169 6.86 -7.61 -6.34
CA LEU A 169 7.78 -6.98 -7.31
C LEU A 169 9.26 -6.99 -6.89
N GLU A 170 9.62 -7.18 -5.61
CA GLU A 170 11.00 -7.39 -5.17
C GLU A 170 11.71 -8.56 -5.87
N SER A 171 10.95 -9.57 -6.32
CA SER A 171 11.46 -10.67 -7.14
C SER A 171 11.93 -10.23 -8.55
N VAL A 172 11.45 -9.09 -9.04
CA VAL A 172 11.76 -8.51 -10.37
C VAL A 172 13.04 -7.65 -10.35
N ILE A 173 13.37 -6.98 -9.24
CA ILE A 173 14.60 -6.14 -9.14
C ILE A 173 15.88 -6.99 -9.13
N HIS A 174 15.75 -8.23 -8.70
CA HIS A 174 16.82 -9.22 -8.64
C HIS A 174 16.88 -10.13 -9.86
N LEU A 175 16.22 -9.77 -10.97
CA LEU A 175 16.34 -10.53 -12.21
C LEU A 175 17.79 -10.50 -12.75
N SER A 176 18.20 -11.62 -13.36
CA SER A 176 19.37 -11.65 -14.24
C SER A 176 19.27 -10.53 -15.31
N GLU A 177 20.40 -10.13 -15.90
CA GLU A 177 20.42 -9.07 -16.93
C GLU A 177 19.41 -9.31 -18.07
N ASN A 178 19.16 -10.59 -18.40
CA ASN A 178 18.17 -10.98 -19.40
C ASN A 178 16.72 -10.81 -18.91
N GLY A 179 16.44 -11.09 -17.62
CA GLY A 179 15.13 -10.85 -17.03
C GLY A 179 14.82 -9.36 -16.88
N ARG A 180 15.82 -8.53 -16.55
CA ARG A 180 15.68 -7.06 -16.54
C ARG A 180 15.33 -6.52 -17.93
N LYS A 181 16.06 -6.94 -18.97
CA LYS A 181 15.76 -6.54 -20.36
C LYS A 181 14.36 -6.96 -20.81
N LEU A 182 13.90 -8.14 -20.43
CA LEU A 182 12.55 -8.60 -20.73
C LEU A 182 11.48 -7.74 -20.04
N VAL A 183 11.68 -7.41 -18.75
CA VAL A 183 10.75 -6.53 -18.02
C VAL A 183 10.77 -5.11 -18.59
N GLU A 184 11.94 -4.55 -18.91
CA GLU A 184 12.05 -3.26 -19.60
C GLU A 184 11.32 -3.26 -20.94
N GLU A 185 11.45 -4.34 -21.71
CA GLU A 185 10.73 -4.52 -22.97
C GLU A 185 9.21 -4.56 -22.75
N ILE A 186 8.72 -5.31 -21.77
CA ILE A 186 7.29 -5.39 -21.41
C ILE A 186 6.76 -4.01 -20.97
N LEU A 187 7.51 -3.30 -20.13
CA LEU A 187 7.13 -1.98 -19.65
C LEU A 187 7.12 -0.94 -20.79
N SER A 188 7.94 -1.11 -21.82
CA SER A 188 8.00 -0.20 -22.97
C SER A 188 6.85 -0.36 -23.97
N LYS A 189 6.16 -1.51 -24.01
CA LYS A 189 5.20 -1.85 -25.08
C LYS A 189 3.73 -1.62 -24.74
N ASN A 190 3.34 -1.52 -23.46
CA ASN A 190 1.93 -1.49 -23.04
C ASN A 190 1.58 -0.26 -22.19
N SER A 191 1.54 0.92 -22.81
CA SER A 191 1.28 2.20 -22.12
C SER A 191 -0.10 2.29 -21.46
N SER A 192 -1.11 1.57 -21.95
CA SER A 192 -2.49 1.61 -21.42
C SER A 192 -2.66 0.95 -20.04
N LEU A 193 -1.66 0.20 -19.57
CA LEU A 193 -1.67 -0.48 -18.28
C LEU A 193 -0.73 0.22 -17.28
N ASP A 194 -0.48 1.52 -17.42
CA ASP A 194 0.35 2.27 -16.49
C ASP A 194 -0.32 2.42 -15.11
N PRO A 195 0.45 2.68 -14.04
CA PRO A 195 -0.09 2.79 -12.69
C PRO A 195 -1.18 3.85 -12.55
N VAL A 196 -1.11 4.97 -13.30
CA VAL A 196 -2.11 6.03 -13.25
C VAL A 196 -3.41 5.55 -13.89
N SER A 197 -3.34 4.94 -15.08
CA SER A 197 -4.53 4.38 -15.74
C SER A 197 -5.20 3.30 -14.88
N LEU A 198 -4.41 2.43 -14.25
CA LEU A 198 -4.91 1.41 -13.32
C LEU A 198 -5.61 2.03 -12.10
N ALA A 199 -5.02 3.07 -11.53
CA ALA A 199 -5.61 3.78 -10.40
C ALA A 199 -6.94 4.43 -10.78
N ARG A 200 -7.06 4.99 -12.00
CA ARG A 200 -8.30 5.60 -12.49
C ARG A 200 -9.40 4.55 -12.71
N GLU A 201 -9.07 3.41 -13.28
CA GLU A 201 -10.00 2.27 -13.45
C GLU A 201 -10.58 1.82 -12.10
N PHE A 202 -9.72 1.57 -11.10
CA PHE A 202 -10.20 1.13 -9.79
C PHE A 202 -10.86 2.23 -8.97
N GLU A 203 -10.51 3.49 -9.19
CA GLU A 203 -11.28 4.61 -8.65
C GLU A 203 -12.71 4.60 -9.19
N GLU A 204 -12.91 4.40 -10.50
CA GLU A 204 -14.24 4.33 -11.11
C GLU A 204 -15.08 3.19 -10.52
N TYR A 205 -14.50 1.99 -10.37
CA TYR A 205 -15.17 0.87 -9.69
C TYR A 205 -15.54 1.23 -8.24
N PHE A 206 -14.62 1.85 -7.50
CA PHE A 206 -14.91 2.30 -6.15
C PHE A 206 -16.07 3.31 -6.10
N ARG A 207 -16.14 4.27 -7.03
CA ARG A 207 -17.26 5.23 -7.10
C ARG A 207 -18.58 4.55 -7.45
N GLU A 208 -18.55 3.56 -8.34
CA GLU A 208 -19.72 2.75 -8.69
C GLU A 208 -20.26 2.03 -7.47
N ASP A 209 -19.39 1.34 -6.72
CA ASP A 209 -19.77 0.60 -5.53
C ASP A 209 -20.39 1.50 -4.46
N LEU A 210 -19.81 2.69 -4.20
CA LEU A 210 -20.41 3.66 -3.28
C LEU A 210 -21.82 4.07 -3.72
N ARG A 211 -22.03 4.28 -5.01
CA ARG A 211 -23.34 4.65 -5.55
C ARG A 211 -24.36 3.53 -5.40
N ILE A 212 -23.97 2.28 -5.69
CA ILE A 212 -24.83 1.10 -5.49
C ILE A 212 -25.22 0.93 -4.02
N LEU A 213 -24.29 1.22 -3.10
CA LEU A 213 -24.53 1.18 -1.66
C LEU A 213 -25.34 2.37 -1.12
N GLY A 214 -25.67 3.36 -1.95
CA GLY A 214 -26.35 4.58 -1.52
C GLY A 214 -25.49 5.48 -0.62
N ILE A 215 -24.17 5.39 -0.72
CA ILE A 215 -23.22 6.24 0.00
C ILE A 215 -22.98 7.51 -0.82
N ASP A 216 -23.60 8.61 -0.41
CA ASP A 216 -23.54 9.90 -1.13
C ASP A 216 -23.16 11.10 -0.22
N SER A 217 -22.82 10.84 1.05
CA SER A 217 -22.49 11.92 1.99
C SER A 217 -21.11 12.57 1.77
N VAL A 218 -20.24 11.96 0.97
CA VAL A 218 -18.89 12.49 0.71
C VAL A 218 -18.99 13.76 -0.14
N THR A 219 -18.51 14.87 0.39
CA THR A 219 -18.53 16.19 -0.27
C THR A 219 -17.42 16.34 -1.30
N LEU A 220 -16.22 15.87 -0.98
CA LEU A 220 -15.06 15.98 -1.85
C LEU A 220 -14.21 14.72 -1.77
N PHE A 221 -13.82 14.22 -2.93
CA PHE A 221 -12.79 13.22 -3.06
C PHE A 221 -11.50 13.88 -3.53
N ALA A 222 -10.40 13.64 -2.82
CA ALA A 222 -9.11 14.27 -3.08
C ALA A 222 -8.06 13.20 -3.41
N ARG A 223 -7.59 13.13 -4.65
CA ARG A 223 -6.54 12.20 -5.06
C ARG A 223 -5.19 12.66 -4.54
N ALA A 224 -4.34 11.75 -4.10
CA ALA A 224 -2.98 12.11 -3.68
C ALA A 224 -2.20 12.81 -4.81
N SER A 225 -2.36 12.34 -6.05
CA SER A 225 -1.68 12.92 -7.22
C SER A 225 -2.08 14.37 -7.55
N ASP A 226 -3.25 14.83 -7.09
CA ASP A 226 -3.73 16.21 -7.32
C ASP A 226 -3.09 17.23 -6.36
N PHE A 227 -2.44 16.77 -5.28
CA PHE A 227 -1.93 17.62 -4.17
C PHE A 227 -0.42 17.52 -3.95
N ILE A 228 0.33 17.11 -4.99
CA ILE A 228 1.79 16.98 -4.92
C ILE A 228 2.50 18.30 -4.49
N PRO A 229 2.12 19.49 -5.01
CA PRO A 229 2.74 20.74 -4.56
C PRO A 229 2.56 20.99 -3.05
N GLU A 230 1.37 20.73 -2.52
CA GLU A 230 1.04 20.86 -1.10
C GLU A 230 1.82 19.85 -0.26
N ILE A 231 1.91 18.59 -0.70
CA ILE A 231 2.69 17.54 -0.03
C ILE A 231 4.17 17.96 0.07
N ILE A 232 4.77 18.43 -1.04
CA ILE A 232 6.15 18.93 -1.05
C ILE A 232 6.28 20.12 -0.09
N GLN A 233 5.31 21.03 -0.06
CA GLN A 233 5.33 22.18 0.85
C GLN A 233 5.31 21.76 2.33
N VAL A 234 4.51 20.76 2.70
CA VAL A 234 4.46 20.24 4.08
C VAL A 234 5.78 19.55 4.43
N ALA A 235 6.29 18.69 3.54
CA ALA A 235 7.56 17.99 3.74
C ALA A 235 8.74 18.97 3.92
N ARG A 236 8.79 20.05 3.12
CA ARG A 236 9.78 21.13 3.29
C ARG A 236 9.67 21.81 4.65
N LYS A 237 8.45 22.15 5.09
CA LYS A 237 8.24 22.76 6.42
C LYS A 237 8.68 21.84 7.56
N LEU A 238 8.51 20.53 7.42
CA LEU A 238 8.96 19.55 8.40
C LEU A 238 10.49 19.47 8.44
N GLU A 239 11.15 19.49 7.28
CA GLU A 239 12.60 19.54 7.16
C GLU A 239 13.18 20.83 7.75
N GLU A 240 12.65 21.99 7.37
CA GLU A 240 13.06 23.31 7.88
C GLU A 240 12.95 23.42 9.41
N LYS A 241 11.96 22.72 10.00
CA LYS A 241 11.77 22.65 11.46
C LYS A 241 12.59 21.55 12.15
N GLY A 242 13.39 20.78 11.41
CA GLY A 242 14.22 19.70 11.95
C GLY A 242 13.46 18.41 12.30
N TYR A 243 12.23 18.25 11.82
CA TYR A 243 11.43 17.02 11.96
C TYR A 243 11.61 16.04 10.80
N ALA A 244 12.32 16.43 9.75
CA ALA A 244 12.67 15.54 8.64
C ALA A 244 14.18 15.57 8.37
N TYR A 245 14.68 14.52 7.73
CA TYR A 245 16.06 14.43 7.27
C TYR A 245 16.14 13.68 5.96
N ASP A 246 16.99 14.17 5.06
CA ASP A 246 17.20 13.57 3.75
C ASP A 246 18.25 12.45 3.81
N THR A 247 18.03 11.38 3.06
CA THR A 247 18.98 10.28 2.83
C THR A 247 19.16 10.04 1.34
N GLU A 248 20.00 9.09 0.95
CA GLU A 248 20.13 8.68 -0.46
C GLU A 248 18.80 8.14 -1.04
N ASN A 249 17.95 7.53 -0.23
CA ASN A 249 16.74 6.84 -0.69
C ASN A 249 15.45 7.63 -0.50
N ALA A 250 15.38 8.48 0.52
CA ALA A 250 14.13 9.15 0.89
C ALA A 250 14.36 10.33 1.84
N LEU A 251 13.39 11.24 1.86
CA LEU A 251 13.19 12.15 2.97
C LEU A 251 12.38 11.44 4.05
N TYR A 252 12.93 11.29 5.25
CA TYR A 252 12.27 10.61 6.37
C TYR A 252 11.78 11.60 7.43
N PHE A 253 10.61 11.32 8.01
CA PHE A 253 10.16 11.95 9.24
C PHE A 253 10.91 11.35 10.44
N ASN A 254 11.50 12.21 11.26
CA ASN A 254 12.21 11.83 12.47
C ASN A 254 11.24 11.73 13.65
N SER A 255 10.79 10.50 13.91
CA SER A 255 9.82 10.19 14.97
C SER A 255 10.32 10.57 16.36
N SER A 256 11.63 10.48 16.63
CA SER A 256 12.20 10.78 17.94
C SER A 256 12.23 12.28 18.28
N LYS A 257 12.00 13.16 17.29
CA LYS A 257 11.84 14.60 17.49
C LYS A 257 10.42 15.01 17.87
N PHE A 258 9.44 14.10 17.74
CA PHE A 258 8.04 14.38 18.07
C PHE A 258 7.69 13.72 19.41
N GLU A 259 7.70 14.51 20.49
CA GLU A 259 7.50 14.03 21.87
C GLU A 259 6.19 13.23 22.05
N ASP A 260 5.16 13.61 21.32
CA ASP A 260 3.83 13.02 21.34
C ASP A 260 3.68 11.78 20.41
N TYR A 261 4.77 11.30 19.78
CA TYR A 261 4.70 10.20 18.83
C TYR A 261 4.22 8.91 19.53
N GLY A 262 3.16 8.29 18.99
CA GLY A 262 2.50 7.12 19.59
C GLY A 262 1.35 7.43 20.55
N LYS A 263 1.06 8.70 20.88
CA LYS A 263 -0.02 9.04 21.84
C LYS A 263 -1.40 8.50 21.47
N LEU A 264 -1.71 8.42 20.16
CA LEU A 264 -3.01 7.96 19.67
C LEU A 264 -3.18 6.43 19.84
N SER A 265 -2.14 5.65 19.50
CA SER A 265 -2.17 4.19 19.64
C SER A 265 -1.90 3.75 21.08
N ARG A 266 -1.25 4.61 21.89
CA ARG A 266 -0.62 4.28 23.18
C ARG A 266 0.47 3.22 23.09
N VAL A 267 1.00 3.02 21.89
CA VAL A 267 2.11 2.11 21.64
C VAL A 267 3.42 2.90 21.75
N ASN A 268 4.38 2.37 22.52
CA ASN A 268 5.73 2.91 22.50
C ASN A 268 6.45 2.44 21.23
N PRO A 269 6.78 3.35 20.31
CA PRO A 269 7.37 2.98 19.02
C PRO A 269 8.70 2.23 19.14
N ALA A 270 9.47 2.49 20.20
CA ALA A 270 10.77 1.86 20.42
C ALA A 270 10.68 0.36 20.76
N ARG A 271 9.49 -0.18 21.08
CA ARG A 271 9.32 -1.59 21.47
C ARG A 271 8.60 -2.46 20.43
N GLU A 272 7.72 -1.89 19.60
CA GLU A 272 6.76 -2.68 18.81
C GLU A 272 6.93 -2.60 17.28
N TYR A 273 7.71 -1.66 16.73
CA TYR A 273 7.94 -1.54 15.27
C TYR A 273 8.96 -2.56 14.72
N ARG A 274 8.99 -3.79 15.24
CA ARG A 274 9.77 -4.91 14.65
C ARG A 274 9.06 -5.57 13.45
N VAL A 275 7.84 -5.15 13.12
CA VAL A 275 7.11 -5.67 11.95
C VAL A 275 7.33 -4.70 10.78
N HIS A 276 8.41 -4.96 10.03
CA HIS A 276 8.76 -4.22 8.82
C HIS A 276 7.65 -4.38 7.78
N ARG A 277 7.16 -3.28 7.21
CA ARG A 277 6.34 -3.33 5.99
C ARG A 277 7.17 -3.16 4.70
N ILE A 278 8.40 -2.63 4.79
CA ILE A 278 9.36 -2.44 3.68
C ILE A 278 10.78 -2.46 4.28
N GLU A 279 11.77 -2.98 3.53
CA GLU A 279 13.19 -3.12 3.93
C GLU A 279 13.70 -1.93 4.77
N PRO A 280 14.37 -2.17 5.91
CA PRO A 280 14.96 -1.08 6.69
C PRO A 280 16.09 -0.44 5.88
N ASP A 281 15.88 0.79 5.40
CA ASP A 281 16.98 1.64 4.91
C ASP A 281 17.99 1.78 6.07
N PRO A 282 19.23 1.29 5.90
CA PRO A 282 20.23 1.30 6.98
C PRO A 282 20.61 2.71 7.42
N ASN A 283 20.25 3.73 6.62
CA ASN A 283 20.49 5.14 6.93
C ASN A 283 19.37 5.78 7.76
N LYS A 284 18.32 5.03 8.12
CA LYS A 284 17.29 5.53 9.04
C LYS A 284 17.90 5.76 10.43
N LYS A 285 17.62 6.93 10.99
CA LYS A 285 18.02 7.29 12.36
C LYS A 285 17.26 6.48 13.40
N ASN A 286 15.99 6.15 13.13
CA ASN A 286 15.18 5.27 13.97
C ASN A 286 14.30 4.32 13.13
N ASP A 287 14.03 3.13 13.65
CA ASP A 287 13.17 2.14 12.96
C ASP A 287 11.75 2.64 12.72
N ALA A 288 11.21 3.44 13.65
CA ALA A 288 9.87 4.02 13.56
C ALA A 288 9.76 5.23 12.61
N ASP A 289 10.88 5.71 12.06
CA ASP A 289 10.86 6.77 11.06
C ASP A 289 10.15 6.28 9.79
N TRP A 290 9.47 7.18 9.10
CA TRP A 290 8.69 6.83 7.91
C TRP A 290 8.92 7.86 6.82
N ALA A 291 8.85 7.42 5.55
CA ALA A 291 9.18 8.28 4.43
C ALA A 291 8.09 9.33 4.20
N LEU A 292 8.52 10.59 4.07
CA LEU A 292 7.73 11.71 3.57
C LEU A 292 7.80 11.78 2.04
N TRP A 293 8.99 11.51 1.48
CA TRP A 293 9.23 11.48 0.05
C TRP A 293 10.16 10.32 -0.28
N ARG A 294 9.76 9.46 -1.22
CA ARG A 294 10.55 8.31 -1.67
C ARG A 294 11.20 8.63 -3.00
N LYS A 295 12.52 8.58 -3.06
CA LYS A 295 13.28 8.83 -4.29
C LYS A 295 13.19 7.60 -5.19
N ILE A 296 13.19 7.84 -6.50
CA ILE A 296 13.21 6.74 -7.48
C ILE A 296 14.55 6.02 -7.40
N ARG A 297 14.51 4.69 -7.21
CA ARG A 297 15.68 3.82 -7.24
C ARG A 297 15.94 3.32 -8.67
N GLU A 298 17.19 3.01 -8.97
CA GLU A 298 17.56 2.37 -10.23
C GLU A 298 16.87 1.01 -10.38
N GLY A 299 16.38 0.71 -11.58
CA GLY A 299 15.65 -0.54 -11.88
C GLY A 299 14.20 -0.61 -11.37
N TYR A 300 13.70 0.40 -10.66
CA TYR A 300 12.27 0.49 -10.31
C TYR A 300 11.48 1.22 -11.41
N PRO A 301 10.19 0.87 -11.63
CA PRO A 301 9.30 1.67 -12.47
C PRO A 301 9.33 3.13 -12.02
N LYS A 302 9.48 4.05 -12.98
CA LYS A 302 9.53 5.49 -12.69
C LYS A 302 8.15 6.08 -12.49
N ASP A 303 7.14 5.58 -13.16
CA ASP A 303 5.82 6.19 -13.09
C ASP A 303 4.96 5.66 -11.92
N PRO A 304 4.12 6.52 -11.32
CA PRO A 304 4.11 7.97 -11.50
C PRO A 304 5.26 8.61 -10.70
N CYS A 305 5.92 9.65 -11.19
CA CYS A 305 6.93 10.39 -10.41
C CYS A 305 6.84 11.89 -10.64
N TRP A 306 7.39 12.65 -9.69
CA TRP A 306 7.42 14.10 -9.71
C TRP A 306 8.79 14.61 -9.27
N ASP A 307 9.15 15.80 -9.77
CA ASP A 307 10.32 16.52 -9.31
C ASP A 307 10.08 17.08 -7.90
N SER A 308 11.13 17.05 -7.08
CA SER A 308 11.12 17.64 -5.73
C SER A 308 12.51 18.19 -5.36
N PRO A 309 12.62 19.00 -4.30
CA PRO A 309 13.91 19.45 -3.78
C PRO A 309 14.87 18.32 -3.40
N TRP A 310 14.35 17.12 -3.10
CA TRP A 310 15.12 15.95 -2.69
C TRP A 310 15.41 14.99 -3.86
N GLY A 311 15.02 15.37 -5.08
CA GLY A 311 15.14 14.55 -6.28
C GLY A 311 13.82 13.95 -6.75
N LEU A 312 13.87 13.30 -7.90
CA LEU A 312 12.73 12.66 -8.54
C LEU A 312 12.18 11.55 -7.65
N GLY A 313 10.86 11.56 -7.39
CA GLY A 313 10.27 10.62 -6.45
C GLY A 313 8.75 10.67 -6.36
N ARG A 314 8.24 10.17 -5.23
CA ARG A 314 6.83 10.04 -4.90
C ARG A 314 6.57 10.39 -3.43
N PRO A 315 5.35 10.82 -3.09
CA PRO A 315 4.98 11.00 -1.68
C PRO A 315 5.03 9.68 -0.92
N GLY A 316 5.41 9.75 0.35
CA GLY A 316 5.12 8.66 1.29
C GLY A 316 3.64 8.60 1.64
N TRP A 317 3.17 7.47 2.17
CA TRP A 317 1.73 7.25 2.37
C TRP A 317 1.08 8.21 3.37
N HIS A 318 1.78 8.64 4.42
CA HIS A 318 1.17 9.39 5.52
C HIS A 318 1.18 10.92 5.36
N ILE A 319 1.92 11.46 4.39
CA ILE A 319 2.09 12.92 4.22
C ILE A 319 0.96 13.54 3.39
#